data_AF-A0A5L3FRC3-F1
#
_entry.id   AF-A0A5L3FRC3-F1
#
_cell.length_a   1.000
_cell.length_b   1.000
_cell.length_c   1.000
_cell.angle_alpha   90.00
_cell.angle_beta   90.00
_cell.angle_gamma   90.00
#
_symmetry.space_group_name_H-M   'P 1'
#
loop_
_entity.id
_entity.type
_entity.pdbx_description
1 polymer ?
#
loop_
_entity_poly.entity_id
_entity_poly.type
_entity_poly.pdbx_seq_one_letter_code
_entity_poly.pdbx_strand_id
1 'polypeptide(L)'
;MWVLMKNGIVDVEATNAYNAAVLNGELAHKSNEAQEEAELLQAVIQSVKKGRDPVTGQEISKAQGFSIISGFIFYYTSGGYKGKKLKIPKKLLNNIKNRRSKAPKLSTLSEKEQLKLANKYKKKAPIAIPDNAKIKAQTKKAGYEQITYKWNDGQFKYEVRWHTRTPEAPLEQGNTWVVQRTVPGNGGDKPQTFFKIGDDEWVEGYKWYDAINARKAGNATPEQIKILDKGHWKE
;
A
#
# COMPACT_ATOMS: atom_id res chain seq x y z
N MET A 1 25.21 -8.38 -10.95
CA MET A 1 24.95 -7.38 -12.00
C MET A 1 24.70 -6.07 -11.29
N TRP A 2 25.55 -5.08 -11.54
CA TRP A 2 25.53 -3.76 -10.92
C TRP A 2 24.65 -2.79 -11.71
N VAL A 3 24.19 -1.72 -11.07
CA VAL A 3 23.46 -0.61 -11.70
C VAL A 3 24.09 0.70 -11.26
N LEU A 4 24.61 1.49 -12.19
CA LEU A 4 25.23 2.79 -11.94
C LEU A 4 24.23 3.92 -12.18
N MET A 5 24.33 4.98 -11.38
CA MET A 5 23.41 6.12 -11.40
C MET A 5 24.16 7.42 -11.70
N LYS A 6 23.59 8.28 -12.54
CA LYS A 6 24.05 9.64 -12.80
C LYS A 6 22.88 10.60 -12.65
N ASN A 7 23.03 11.59 -11.75
CA ASN A 7 22.00 12.59 -11.45
C ASN A 7 20.63 12.01 -10.99
N GLY A 8 20.62 10.79 -10.44
CA GLY A 8 19.40 10.10 -9.98
C GLY A 8 18.74 9.20 -11.02
N ILE A 9 19.29 9.13 -12.23
CA ILE A 9 18.81 8.24 -13.29
C ILE A 9 19.85 7.14 -13.52
N VAL A 10 19.42 5.94 -13.88
CA VAL A 10 20.32 4.85 -14.27
C VAL A 10 21.17 5.28 -15.48
N ASP A 11 22.48 5.23 -15.32
CA ASP A 11 23.44 5.41 -16.40
C ASP A 11 23.64 4.05 -17.08
N VAL A 12 22.79 3.73 -18.05
CA VAL A 12 22.72 2.42 -18.71
C VAL A 12 24.05 2.08 -19.38
N GLU A 13 24.70 3.06 -19.99
CA GLU A 13 25.96 2.89 -20.71
C GLU A 13 27.10 2.58 -19.74
N ALA A 14 27.26 3.38 -18.68
CA ALA A 14 28.24 3.10 -17.64
C ALA A 14 27.97 1.76 -16.94
N THR A 15 26.70 1.45 -16.69
CA THR A 15 26.27 0.20 -16.05
C THR A 15 26.68 -1.01 -16.88
N ASN A 16 26.40 -0.98 -18.19
CA ASN A 16 26.73 -2.09 -19.09
C ASN A 16 28.24 -2.23 -19.24
N ALA A 17 28.96 -1.12 -19.42
CA ALA A 17 30.42 -1.12 -19.53
C ALA A 17 31.08 -1.68 -18.26
N TYR A 18 30.64 -1.25 -17.07
CA TYR A 18 31.17 -1.75 -15.80
C TYR A 18 30.88 -3.24 -15.60
N ASN A 19 29.66 -3.68 -15.87
CA ASN A 19 29.31 -5.10 -15.75
C ASN A 19 30.07 -5.98 -16.75
N ALA A 20 30.28 -5.49 -17.98
CA ALA A 20 31.08 -6.20 -18.97
C ALA A 20 32.55 -6.30 -18.55
N ALA A 21 33.15 -5.21 -18.06
CA ALA A 21 34.53 -5.20 -17.58
C ALA A 21 34.75 -6.10 -16.34
N VAL A 22 33.78 -6.15 -15.42
CA VAL A 22 33.80 -7.08 -14.28
C VAL A 22 33.66 -8.54 -14.74
N LEU A 23 32.76 -8.81 -15.69
CA LEU A 23 32.56 -10.15 -16.27
C LEU A 23 33.82 -10.64 -17.00
N ASN A 24 34.51 -9.74 -17.69
CA ASN A 24 35.75 -10.02 -18.43
C ASN A 24 36.99 -10.09 -17.52
N GLY A 25 36.85 -9.84 -16.21
CA GLY A 25 37.95 -9.88 -15.25
C GLY A 25 38.90 -8.68 -15.31
N GLU A 26 38.57 -7.65 -16.09
CA GLU A 26 39.36 -6.41 -16.24
C GLU A 26 39.25 -5.52 -14.99
N LEU A 27 38.17 -5.65 -14.23
CA LEU A 27 37.94 -4.92 -12.98
C LEU A 27 37.63 -5.87 -11.82
N ALA A 28 38.27 -5.61 -10.67
CA ALA A 28 37.99 -6.33 -9.44
C ALA A 28 36.59 -5.98 -8.91
N HIS A 29 35.77 -6.99 -8.64
CA HIS A 29 34.49 -6.82 -7.97
C HIS A 29 34.71 -6.46 -6.50
N LYS A 30 34.65 -5.16 -6.15
CA LYS A 30 34.73 -4.71 -4.76
C LYS A 30 33.38 -4.92 -4.06
N SER A 31 33.38 -5.69 -2.96
CA SER A 31 32.19 -5.98 -2.16
C SER A 31 31.92 -4.89 -1.10
N ASN A 32 31.62 -3.67 -1.56
CA ASN A 32 31.00 -2.62 -0.74
C ASN A 32 29.50 -2.45 -1.05
N GLU A 33 28.89 -3.50 -1.60
CA GLU A 33 27.47 -3.69 -1.96
C GLU A 33 26.51 -2.99 -0.99
N ALA A 34 26.79 -3.08 0.31
CA ALA A 34 25.97 -2.47 1.33
C ALA A 34 25.97 -0.93 1.34
N GLN A 35 27.09 -0.27 1.07
CA GLN A 35 27.15 1.19 0.98
C GLN A 35 26.55 1.69 -0.34
N GLU A 36 26.77 0.95 -1.41
CA GLU A 36 26.35 1.33 -2.76
C GLU A 36 24.84 1.10 -2.98
N GLU A 37 24.24 0.06 -2.38
CA GLU A 37 22.77 -0.11 -2.31
C GLU A 37 22.07 1.06 -1.59
N ALA A 38 22.71 1.63 -0.57
CA ALA A 38 22.17 2.77 0.17
C ALA A 38 22.21 4.07 -0.66
N GLU A 39 23.26 4.25 -1.45
CA GLU A 39 23.41 5.36 -2.40
C GLU A 39 22.43 5.24 -3.57
N LEU A 40 22.27 4.04 -4.12
CA LEU A 40 21.23 3.70 -5.10
C LEU A 40 19.84 4.07 -4.59
N LEU A 41 19.50 3.66 -3.36
CA LEU A 41 18.21 3.96 -2.75
C LEU A 41 18.00 5.47 -2.54
N GLN A 42 19.03 6.20 -2.12
CA GLN A 42 18.94 7.67 -2.04
C GLN A 42 18.74 8.30 -3.41
N ALA A 43 19.44 7.84 -4.44
CA ALA A 43 19.32 8.33 -5.81
C ALA A 43 17.92 8.09 -6.38
N VAL A 44 17.34 6.89 -6.18
CA VAL A 44 15.94 6.58 -6.54
C VAL A 44 14.98 7.53 -5.84
N ILE A 45 15.10 7.72 -4.52
CA ILE A 45 14.24 8.62 -3.75
C ILE A 45 14.34 10.06 -4.27
N GLN A 46 15.53 10.52 -4.65
CA GLN A 46 15.75 11.87 -5.18
C GLN A 46 15.17 12.05 -6.59
N SER A 47 15.32 11.07 -7.50
CA SER A 47 14.72 11.13 -8.83
C SER A 47 13.20 11.19 -8.75
N VAL A 48 12.62 10.34 -7.91
CA VAL A 48 11.18 10.32 -7.71
C VAL A 48 10.67 11.62 -7.06
N LYS A 49 11.41 12.21 -6.11
CA LYS A 49 11.07 13.53 -5.56
C LYS A 49 11.07 14.65 -6.60
N LYS A 50 11.92 14.52 -7.64
CA LYS A 50 11.95 15.42 -8.79
C LYS A 50 10.88 15.09 -9.84
N GLY A 51 10.00 14.12 -9.56
CA GLY A 51 8.93 13.70 -10.46
C GLY A 51 9.45 12.96 -11.69
N ARG A 52 10.59 12.26 -11.60
CA ARG A 52 11.19 11.53 -12.71
C ARG A 52 11.39 10.05 -12.42
N ASP A 53 11.11 9.23 -13.42
CA ASP A 53 11.39 7.79 -13.41
C ASP A 53 12.91 7.59 -13.21
N PRO A 54 13.33 6.79 -12.23
CA PRO A 54 14.75 6.59 -11.92
C PRO A 54 15.48 5.75 -12.98
N VAL A 55 14.78 5.04 -13.87
CA VAL A 55 15.38 4.21 -14.91
C VAL A 55 15.39 4.93 -16.25
N THR A 56 14.27 5.55 -16.64
CA THR A 56 14.12 6.16 -17.97
C THR A 56 14.30 7.68 -17.97
N GLY A 57 14.27 8.33 -16.80
CA GLY A 57 14.35 9.78 -16.67
C GLY A 57 13.09 10.54 -17.10
N GLN A 58 12.05 9.85 -17.56
CA GLN A 58 10.78 10.46 -17.98
C GLN A 58 10.02 11.06 -16.80
N GLU A 59 9.19 12.07 -17.06
CA GLU A 59 8.30 12.60 -16.01
C GLU A 59 7.27 11.56 -15.58
N ILE A 60 7.07 11.45 -14.28
CA ILE A 60 6.13 10.52 -13.66
C ILE A 60 5.17 11.28 -12.74
N SER A 61 3.92 10.83 -12.71
CA SER A 61 2.92 11.37 -11.79
C SER A 61 3.31 11.13 -10.33
N LYS A 62 2.76 11.94 -9.41
CA LYS A 62 2.97 11.77 -7.96
C LYS A 62 2.58 10.37 -7.46
N ALA A 63 1.58 9.74 -8.08
CA ALA A 63 1.15 8.39 -7.76
C ALA A 63 2.14 7.30 -8.23
N GLN A 64 2.70 7.45 -9.44
CA GLN A 64 3.76 6.57 -9.93
C GLN A 64 5.04 6.70 -9.09
N GLY A 65 5.41 7.93 -8.73
CA GLY A 65 6.52 8.16 -7.81
C GLY A 65 6.30 7.51 -6.44
N PHE A 66 5.09 7.66 -5.87
CA PHE A 66 4.74 7.03 -4.61
C PHE A 66 4.83 5.50 -4.65
N SER A 67 4.38 4.91 -5.76
CA SER A 67 4.46 3.47 -6.02
C SER A 67 5.92 2.97 -5.96
N ILE A 68 6.81 3.65 -6.67
CA ILE A 68 8.25 3.33 -6.70
C ILE A 68 8.84 3.42 -5.29
N ILE A 69 8.65 4.54 -4.57
CA ILE A 69 9.18 4.70 -3.21
C ILE A 69 8.61 3.65 -2.25
N SER A 70 7.32 3.33 -2.36
CA SER A 70 6.67 2.36 -1.47
C SER A 70 7.19 0.94 -1.66
N GLY A 71 7.46 0.51 -2.90
CA GLY A 71 8.06 -0.78 -3.20
C GLY A 71 9.47 -0.91 -2.64
N PHE A 72 10.27 0.16 -2.76
CA PHE A 72 11.62 0.18 -2.19
C PHE A 72 11.63 0.18 -0.65
N ILE A 73 10.75 0.95 0.00
CA ILE A 73 10.59 0.90 1.47
C ILE A 73 10.12 -0.48 1.92
N PHE A 74 9.19 -1.09 1.16
CA PHE A 74 8.72 -2.44 1.44
C PHE A 74 9.85 -3.46 1.37
N TYR A 75 10.64 -3.49 0.28
CA TYR A 75 11.82 -4.35 0.13
C TYR A 75 12.85 -4.17 1.26
N TYR A 76 13.04 -2.92 1.72
CA TYR A 76 13.89 -2.62 2.86
C TYR A 76 13.34 -3.17 4.19
N THR A 77 12.04 -3.02 4.44
CA THR A 77 11.41 -3.42 5.71
C THR A 77 11.08 -4.91 5.82
N SER A 78 10.93 -5.62 4.70
CA SER A 78 10.66 -7.07 4.66
C SER A 78 11.92 -7.93 4.80
N GLY A 79 13.10 -7.32 4.94
CA GLY A 79 14.37 -8.02 5.13
C GLY A 79 15.01 -8.57 3.85
N GLY A 80 14.48 -8.21 2.67
CA GLY A 80 15.09 -8.52 1.38
C GLY A 80 16.34 -7.69 1.09
N TYR A 81 16.43 -6.49 1.67
CA TYR A 81 17.57 -5.59 1.56
C TYR A 81 18.76 -6.06 2.43
N LYS A 82 19.89 -6.35 1.80
CA LYS A 82 21.12 -6.84 2.45
C LYS A 82 22.17 -5.74 2.68
N GLY A 83 21.92 -4.51 2.23
CA GLY A 83 22.85 -3.42 2.35
C GLY A 83 22.90 -2.69 3.70
N LYS A 84 23.62 -1.55 3.76
CA LYS A 84 23.81 -0.77 4.98
C LYS A 84 22.46 -0.20 5.38
N LYS A 85 22.07 -0.46 6.64
CA LYS A 85 20.83 0.09 7.21
C LYS A 85 20.82 1.61 7.05
N LEU A 86 19.87 2.12 6.27
CA LEU A 86 19.61 3.54 6.19
C LEU A 86 19.18 4.04 7.56
N LYS A 87 19.92 5.02 8.10
CA LYS A 87 19.51 5.76 9.29
C LYS A 87 18.31 6.64 8.92
N ILE A 88 17.11 6.12 9.11
CA ILE A 88 15.88 6.92 9.01
C ILE A 88 15.91 7.96 10.15
N PRO A 89 15.86 9.26 9.86
CA PRO A 89 15.89 10.29 10.89
C PRO A 89 14.75 10.11 11.89
N LYS A 90 15.05 10.11 13.19
CA LYS A 90 14.04 10.00 14.27
C LYS A 90 12.92 11.04 14.14
N LYS A 91 13.23 12.23 13.61
CA LYS A 91 12.26 13.29 13.33
C LYS A 91 11.23 12.87 12.27
N LEU A 92 11.66 12.17 11.21
CA LEU A 92 10.76 11.61 10.19
C LEU A 92 9.87 10.52 10.79
N LEU A 93 10.44 9.60 11.57
CA LEU A 93 9.68 8.55 12.28
C LEU A 93 8.66 9.14 13.27
N ASN A 94 9.03 10.19 13.99
CA ASN A 94 8.13 10.87 14.94
C ASN A 94 7.03 11.64 14.23
N ASN A 95 7.32 12.31 13.11
CA ASN A 95 6.30 12.96 12.29
C ASN A 95 5.30 11.94 11.72
N ILE A 96 5.76 10.76 11.29
CA ILE A 96 4.90 9.65 10.83
C ILE A 96 4.07 9.09 11.99
N LYS A 97 4.65 8.91 13.19
CA LYS A 97 3.91 8.52 14.40
C LYS A 97 2.84 9.55 14.78
N ASN A 98 3.13 10.83 14.63
CA ASN A 98 2.19 11.92 14.94
C ASN A 98 1.14 12.14 13.85
N ARG A 99 1.38 11.71 12.60
CA ARG A 99 0.41 11.68 11.50
C ARG A 99 -0.58 10.51 11.59
N ARG A 100 -0.32 9.50 12.43
CA ARG A 100 -1.31 8.46 12.74
C ARG A 100 -2.49 9.19 13.39
N SER A 101 -3.61 9.30 12.67
CA SER A 101 -4.87 9.77 13.22
C SER A 101 -5.14 9.06 14.54
N LYS A 102 -5.36 9.83 15.61
CA LYS A 102 -5.75 9.34 16.95
C LYS A 102 -7.14 8.70 16.87
N ALA A 103 -7.24 7.57 16.17
CA ALA A 103 -8.40 6.71 16.25
C ALA A 103 -8.47 6.13 17.67
N PRO A 104 -9.66 6.14 18.32
CA PRO A 104 -9.84 5.51 19.61
C PRO A 104 -9.51 4.02 19.52
N LYS A 105 -8.81 3.49 20.53
CA LYS A 105 -8.52 2.07 20.61
C LYS A 105 -9.81 1.31 20.95
N LEU A 106 -10.38 0.56 20.00
CA LEU A 106 -11.71 -0.03 20.17
C LEU A 106 -11.74 -1.03 21.33
N SER A 107 -10.63 -1.77 21.55
CA SER A 107 -10.51 -2.71 22.67
C SER A 107 -10.63 -2.08 24.06
N THR A 108 -10.50 -0.76 24.18
CA THR A 108 -10.59 -0.05 25.47
C THR A 108 -11.97 0.51 25.75
N LEU A 109 -12.88 0.43 24.77
CA LEU A 109 -14.24 0.96 24.86
C LEU A 109 -15.22 -0.16 25.21
N SER A 110 -16.27 0.18 25.97
CA SER A 110 -17.42 -0.71 26.18
C SER A 110 -18.17 -0.95 24.86
N GLU A 111 -18.95 -2.03 24.77
CA GLU A 111 -19.74 -2.34 23.57
C GLU A 111 -20.67 -1.20 23.15
N LYS A 112 -21.28 -0.51 24.13
CA LYS A 112 -22.14 0.66 23.87
C LYS A 112 -21.37 1.83 23.26
N GLU A 113 -20.15 2.09 23.74
CA GLU A 113 -19.29 3.14 23.20
C GLU A 113 -18.75 2.79 21.81
N GLN A 114 -18.37 1.53 21.60
CA GLN A 114 -17.99 1.03 20.29
C GLN A 114 -19.13 1.19 19.27
N LEU A 115 -20.37 0.90 19.67
CA LEU A 115 -21.55 1.06 18.82
C LEU A 115 -21.85 2.54 18.53
N LYS A 116 -21.78 3.41 19.54
CA LYS A 116 -21.91 4.87 19.34
C LYS A 116 -20.86 5.40 18.36
N LEU A 117 -19.61 4.97 18.52
CA LEU A 117 -18.51 5.37 17.65
C LEU A 117 -18.71 4.84 16.22
N ALA A 118 -19.10 3.57 16.07
CA ALA A 118 -19.42 2.99 14.77
C ALA A 118 -20.54 3.76 14.08
N ASN A 119 -21.63 4.10 14.77
CA ASN A 119 -22.71 4.91 14.20
C ASN A 119 -22.26 6.32 13.78
N LYS A 120 -21.23 6.88 14.43
CA LYS A 120 -20.59 8.13 13.99
C LYS A 120 -19.80 7.94 12.69
N TYR A 121 -18.97 6.91 12.61
CA TYR A 121 -18.19 6.61 11.40
C TYR A 121 -19.07 6.21 10.22
N LYS A 122 -20.17 5.51 10.47
CA LYS A 122 -21.17 5.11 9.47
C LYS A 122 -21.57 6.25 8.53
N LYS A 123 -21.69 7.49 9.03
CA LYS A 123 -22.06 8.68 8.25
C LYS A 123 -20.99 9.17 7.27
N LYS A 124 -19.74 8.73 7.45
CA LYS A 124 -18.60 9.06 6.59
C LYS A 124 -18.29 7.97 5.56
N ALA A 125 -19.07 6.90 5.54
CA ALA A 125 -18.82 5.81 4.60
C ALA A 125 -19.06 6.27 3.16
N PRO A 126 -18.29 5.75 2.19
CA PRO A 126 -18.46 6.10 0.76
C PRO A 126 -19.74 5.53 0.14
N ILE A 127 -20.53 4.75 0.90
CA ILE A 127 -21.88 4.33 0.54
C ILE A 127 -22.81 4.46 1.75
N ALA A 128 -24.10 4.67 1.49
CA ALA A 128 -25.10 4.67 2.54
C ALA A 128 -25.19 3.28 3.20
N ILE A 129 -24.98 3.23 4.52
CA ILE A 129 -25.11 2.01 5.32
C ILE A 129 -26.50 2.05 5.98
N PRO A 130 -27.34 1.00 5.87
CA PRO A 130 -28.66 1.00 6.49
C PRO A 130 -28.59 0.78 8.02
N ASP A 131 -29.65 1.16 8.74
CA ASP A 131 -29.71 1.04 10.21
C ASP A 131 -29.79 -0.39 10.72
N ASN A 132 -30.30 -1.31 9.89
CA ASN A 132 -30.32 -2.75 10.18
C ASN A 132 -28.96 -3.44 9.94
N ALA A 133 -27.91 -2.72 9.52
CA ALA A 133 -26.61 -3.32 9.27
C ALA A 133 -26.02 -3.90 10.55
N LYS A 134 -25.51 -5.12 10.46
CA LYS A 134 -24.79 -5.78 11.55
C LYS A 134 -23.42 -5.12 11.72
N ILE A 135 -23.21 -4.47 12.87
CA ILE A 135 -21.99 -3.76 13.21
C ILE A 135 -21.06 -4.64 14.05
N LYS A 136 -19.78 -4.67 13.70
CA LYS A 136 -18.71 -5.29 14.51
C LYS A 136 -17.49 -4.37 14.56
N ALA A 137 -17.27 -3.75 15.72
CA ALA A 137 -16.07 -2.98 16.04
C ALA A 137 -15.09 -3.87 16.82
N GLN A 138 -13.82 -3.90 16.43
CA GLN A 138 -12.80 -4.68 17.13
C GLN A 138 -11.38 -4.21 16.79
N THR A 139 -10.48 -4.37 17.75
CA THR A 139 -9.03 -4.32 17.48
C THR A 139 -8.59 -5.67 16.91
N LYS A 140 -7.90 -5.65 15.77
CA LYS A 140 -7.44 -6.87 15.08
C LYS A 140 -6.09 -7.30 15.67
N LYS A 141 -5.75 -8.59 15.54
CA LYS A 141 -4.48 -9.17 16.07
C LYS A 141 -3.23 -8.39 15.67
N ALA A 142 -3.24 -7.81 14.47
CA ALA A 142 -2.14 -7.01 13.94
C ALA A 142 -2.10 -5.55 14.46
N GLY A 143 -2.92 -5.19 15.46
CA GLY A 143 -2.89 -3.92 16.17
C GLY A 143 -3.60 -2.75 15.47
N TYR A 144 -4.36 -3.01 14.40
CA TYR A 144 -5.21 -2.01 13.76
C TYR A 144 -6.66 -2.12 14.23
N GLU A 145 -7.37 -1.00 14.21
CA GLU A 145 -8.78 -0.92 14.56
C GLU A 145 -9.61 -1.17 13.31
N GLN A 146 -10.68 -1.95 13.42
CA GLN A 146 -11.58 -2.20 12.31
C GLN A 146 -13.04 -2.16 12.78
N ILE A 147 -13.86 -1.42 12.03
CA ILE A 147 -15.32 -1.45 12.16
C ILE A 147 -15.89 -2.02 10.87
N THR A 148 -16.64 -3.11 11.00
CA THR A 148 -17.29 -3.79 9.90
C THR A 148 -18.81 -3.61 9.98
N TYR A 149 -19.42 -3.28 8.85
CA TYR A 149 -20.87 -3.17 8.66
C TYR A 149 -21.27 -4.20 7.61
N LYS A 150 -22.21 -5.09 7.94
CA LYS A 150 -22.70 -6.09 6.99
C LYS A 150 -24.21 -6.03 6.89
N TRP A 151 -24.74 -6.07 5.67
CA TRP A 151 -26.16 -6.19 5.40
C TRP A 151 -26.39 -6.90 4.07
N ASN A 152 -27.65 -7.23 3.80
CA ASN A 152 -28.11 -7.76 2.52
C ASN A 152 -29.26 -6.86 2.07
N ASP A 153 -29.24 -6.37 0.83
CA ASP A 153 -30.31 -5.56 0.25
C ASP A 153 -31.33 -6.40 -0.55
N GLY A 154 -31.16 -7.71 -0.57
CA GLY A 154 -31.95 -8.67 -1.36
C GLY A 154 -31.22 -9.13 -2.62
N GLN A 155 -30.37 -8.29 -3.21
CA GLN A 155 -29.61 -8.58 -4.42
C GLN A 155 -28.13 -8.89 -4.12
N PHE A 156 -27.53 -8.12 -3.21
CA PHE A 156 -26.13 -8.21 -2.85
C PHE A 156 -25.95 -8.28 -1.33
N LYS A 157 -24.94 -9.04 -0.91
CA LYS A 157 -24.41 -8.98 0.45
C LYS A 157 -23.30 -7.94 0.51
N TYR A 158 -23.45 -6.92 1.33
CA TYR A 158 -22.44 -5.88 1.53
C TYR A 158 -21.57 -6.15 2.75
N GLU A 159 -20.29 -5.84 2.61
CA GLU A 159 -19.33 -5.75 3.70
C GLU A 159 -18.54 -4.45 3.55
N VAL A 160 -18.89 -3.45 4.37
CA VAL A 160 -18.17 -2.18 4.44
C VAL A 160 -17.27 -2.20 5.65
N ARG A 161 -16.01 -1.85 5.46
CA ARG A 161 -14.99 -1.86 6.52
C ARG A 161 -14.32 -0.52 6.59
N TRP A 162 -14.40 0.13 7.73
CA TRP A 162 -13.44 1.16 8.11
C TRP A 162 -12.31 0.52 8.90
N HIS A 163 -11.07 0.91 8.64
CA HIS A 163 -9.96 0.50 9.46
C HIS A 163 -8.87 1.57 9.55
N THR A 164 -8.13 1.54 10.65
CA THR A 164 -6.86 2.27 10.75
C THR A 164 -5.80 1.62 9.85
N ARG A 165 -4.71 2.34 9.59
CA ARG A 165 -3.61 1.85 8.75
C ARG A 165 -3.15 0.47 9.21
N THR A 166 -3.27 -0.52 8.31
CA THR A 166 -2.75 -1.86 8.56
C THR A 166 -1.22 -1.84 8.55
N PRO A 167 -0.53 -2.77 9.24
CA PRO A 167 0.93 -2.76 9.29
C PRO A 167 1.59 -2.76 7.90
N GLU A 168 0.99 -3.47 6.95
CA GLU A 168 1.45 -3.63 5.56
C GLU A 168 0.97 -2.50 4.61
N ALA A 169 0.14 -1.57 5.10
CA ALA A 169 -0.29 -0.41 4.32
C ALA A 169 0.81 0.67 4.30
N PRO A 170 0.99 1.39 3.17
CA PRO A 170 1.93 2.50 3.04
C PRO A 170 1.83 3.48 4.21
N LEU A 171 2.95 4.03 4.67
CA LEU A 171 3.02 4.83 5.90
C LEU A 171 2.15 6.10 5.87
N GLU A 172 1.93 6.66 4.68
CA GLU A 172 1.07 7.84 4.45
C GLU A 172 -0.41 7.46 4.26
N GLN A 173 -0.74 6.16 4.12
CA GLN A 173 -2.13 5.70 4.08
C GLN A 173 -2.74 5.90 5.46
N GLY A 174 -3.69 6.84 5.55
CA GLY A 174 -4.43 7.14 6.78
C GLY A 174 -5.46 6.06 7.12
N ASN A 175 -6.50 6.46 7.87
CA ASN A 175 -7.67 5.61 8.04
C ASN A 175 -8.42 5.50 6.72
N THR A 176 -8.88 4.30 6.38
CA THR A 176 -9.51 4.05 5.09
C THR A 176 -10.77 3.21 5.21
N TRP A 177 -11.66 3.41 4.25
CA TRP A 177 -12.81 2.58 3.99
C TRP A 177 -12.55 1.64 2.81
N VAL A 178 -13.07 0.42 2.92
CA VAL A 178 -13.15 -0.55 1.84
C VAL A 178 -14.59 -1.02 1.75
N VAL A 179 -15.16 -0.97 0.55
CA VAL A 179 -16.53 -1.42 0.26
C VAL A 179 -16.46 -2.67 -0.59
N GLN A 180 -17.01 -3.76 -0.07
CA GLN A 180 -17.17 -5.00 -0.79
C GLN A 180 -18.66 -5.30 -0.97
N ARG A 181 -19.04 -5.78 -2.15
CA ARG A 181 -20.34 -6.43 -2.37
C ARG A 181 -20.12 -7.85 -2.89
N THR A 182 -21.03 -8.74 -2.57
CA THR A 182 -21.02 -10.13 -3.01
C THR A 182 -22.35 -10.45 -3.67
N VAL A 183 -22.28 -10.92 -4.92
CA VAL A 183 -23.40 -11.53 -5.63
C VAL A 183 -23.54 -12.97 -5.12
N PRO A 184 -24.68 -13.36 -4.53
CA PRO A 184 -24.93 -14.75 -4.15
C PRO A 184 -24.87 -15.67 -5.38
N GLY A 185 -24.29 -16.85 -5.21
CA GLY A 185 -24.35 -17.90 -6.22
C GLY A 185 -25.66 -18.68 -6.15
N ASN A 186 -26.08 -19.29 -7.27
CA ASN A 186 -27.28 -20.13 -7.35
C ASN A 186 -26.93 -21.50 -7.96
N GLY A 187 -27.36 -22.59 -7.30
CA GLY A 187 -27.49 -23.95 -7.87
C GLY A 187 -26.24 -24.64 -8.45
N GLY A 188 -25.13 -23.93 -8.60
CA GLY A 188 -23.90 -24.36 -9.28
C GLY A 188 -22.90 -23.21 -9.47
N ASP A 189 -23.39 -21.96 -9.52
CA ASP A 189 -22.52 -20.78 -9.60
C ASP A 189 -21.92 -20.42 -8.25
N LYS A 190 -20.62 -20.14 -8.24
CA LYS A 190 -19.92 -19.66 -7.04
C LYS A 190 -20.25 -18.19 -6.78
N PRO A 191 -20.40 -17.75 -5.52
CA PRO A 191 -20.56 -16.34 -5.20
C PRO A 191 -19.41 -15.50 -5.75
N GLN A 192 -19.74 -14.36 -6.34
CA GLN A 192 -18.76 -13.44 -6.89
C GLN A 192 -18.64 -12.20 -6.01
N THR A 193 -17.41 -11.78 -5.72
CA THR A 193 -17.14 -10.60 -4.90
C THR A 193 -16.62 -9.45 -5.76
N PHE A 194 -16.95 -8.23 -5.36
CA PHE A 194 -16.55 -7.01 -6.04
C PHE A 194 -16.18 -5.92 -5.03
N PHE A 195 -15.23 -5.07 -5.38
CA PHE A 195 -14.77 -3.94 -4.57
C PHE A 195 -15.05 -2.62 -5.26
N LYS A 196 -15.55 -1.64 -4.51
CA LYS A 196 -15.86 -0.30 -5.05
C LYS A 196 -14.59 0.51 -5.20
N ILE A 197 -14.31 0.96 -6.43
CA ILE A 197 -13.11 1.75 -6.79
C ILE A 197 -13.46 3.11 -7.42
N GLY A 198 -14.74 3.45 -7.48
CA GLY A 198 -15.23 4.75 -7.93
C GLY A 198 -16.72 4.89 -7.62
N ASP A 199 -17.32 6.01 -8.00
CA ASP A 199 -18.73 6.30 -7.69
C ASP A 199 -19.68 5.28 -8.31
N ASP A 200 -19.37 4.78 -9.51
CA ASP A 200 -20.09 3.68 -10.16
C ASP A 200 -19.16 2.54 -10.63
N GLU A 201 -17.88 2.60 -10.24
CA GLU A 201 -16.88 1.62 -10.65
C GLU A 201 -16.69 0.52 -9.60
N TRP A 202 -16.70 -0.73 -10.07
CA TRP A 202 -16.44 -1.92 -9.27
C TRP A 202 -15.42 -2.81 -9.96
N VAL A 203 -14.52 -3.40 -9.19
CA VAL A 203 -13.52 -4.38 -9.66
C VAL A 203 -13.82 -5.75 -9.09
N GLU A 204 -13.58 -6.81 -9.86
CA GLU A 204 -13.75 -8.19 -9.40
C GLU A 204 -12.79 -8.50 -8.24
N GLY A 205 -13.27 -9.30 -7.29
CA GLY A 205 -12.54 -9.60 -6.07
C GLY A 205 -11.20 -10.27 -6.30
N TYR A 206 -11.08 -11.13 -7.32
CA TYR A 206 -9.80 -11.78 -7.64
C TYR A 206 -8.74 -10.74 -8.04
N LYS A 207 -9.08 -9.76 -8.90
CA LYS A 207 -8.17 -8.67 -9.29
C LYS A 207 -7.76 -7.81 -8.09
N TRP A 208 -8.69 -7.57 -7.16
CA TRP A 208 -8.39 -6.86 -5.91
C TRP A 208 -7.40 -7.62 -5.03
N TYR A 209 -7.61 -8.91 -4.82
CA TYR A 209 -6.69 -9.74 -4.03
C TYR A 209 -5.34 -9.94 -4.71
N ASP A 210 -5.32 -10.10 -6.04
CA ASP A 210 -4.10 -10.16 -6.84
C ASP A 210 -3.30 -8.88 -6.69
N ALA A 211 -3.95 -7.71 -6.75
CA ALA A 211 -3.30 -6.43 -6.50
C ALA A 211 -2.73 -6.32 -5.07
N ILE A 212 -3.47 -6.78 -4.05
CA ILE A 212 -2.96 -6.83 -2.67
C ILE A 212 -1.72 -7.72 -2.59
N ASN A 213 -1.78 -8.92 -3.15
CA ASN A 213 -0.69 -9.89 -3.10
C ASN A 213 0.54 -9.37 -3.85
N ALA A 214 0.35 -8.78 -5.04
CA ALA A 214 1.43 -8.18 -5.80
C ALA A 214 2.07 -6.99 -5.03
N ARG A 215 1.25 -6.19 -4.34
CA ARG A 215 1.78 -5.10 -3.49
C ARG A 215 2.58 -5.65 -2.32
N LYS A 216 2.13 -6.73 -1.69
CA LYS A 216 2.86 -7.44 -0.63
C LYS A 216 4.11 -8.16 -1.13
N ALA A 217 4.18 -8.52 -2.42
CA ALA A 217 5.37 -9.11 -3.01
C ALA A 217 6.35 -8.03 -3.53
N GLY A 218 5.93 -6.76 -3.57
CA GLY A 218 6.75 -5.65 -4.11
C GLY A 218 6.79 -5.59 -5.64
N ASN A 219 5.89 -6.29 -6.34
CA ASN A 219 5.85 -6.40 -7.80
C ASN A 219 4.52 -5.91 -8.41
N ALA A 220 3.74 -5.12 -7.67
CA ALA A 220 2.47 -4.58 -8.16
C ALA A 220 2.65 -3.69 -9.39
N THR A 221 1.82 -3.91 -10.41
CA THR A 221 1.77 -3.04 -11.59
C THR A 221 1.12 -1.69 -11.27
N PRO A 222 1.33 -0.65 -12.08
CA PRO A 222 0.66 0.64 -11.92
C PRO A 222 -0.88 0.53 -11.85
N GLU A 223 -1.48 -0.36 -12.64
CA GLU A 223 -2.92 -0.61 -12.67
C GLU A 223 -3.40 -1.26 -11.37
N GLN A 224 -2.65 -2.23 -10.85
CA GLN A 224 -2.94 -2.87 -9.56
C GLN A 224 -2.86 -1.85 -8.42
N ILE A 225 -1.87 -0.96 -8.43
CA ILE A 225 -1.75 0.09 -7.43
C ILE A 225 -2.92 1.08 -7.56
N LYS A 226 -3.29 1.47 -8.79
CA LYS A 226 -4.45 2.32 -9.05
C LYS A 226 -5.75 1.71 -8.52
N ILE A 227 -5.95 0.40 -8.69
CA ILE A 227 -7.09 -0.33 -8.11
C ILE A 227 -7.12 -0.16 -6.58
N LEU A 228 -5.98 -0.37 -5.91
CA LEU A 228 -5.89 -0.28 -4.46
C LEU A 228 -6.06 1.16 -3.94
N ASP A 229 -5.46 2.13 -4.60
CA ASP A 229 -5.55 3.55 -4.22
C ASP A 229 -6.98 4.08 -4.37
N LYS A 230 -7.67 3.67 -5.44
CA LYS A 230 -9.06 4.01 -5.68
C LYS A 230 -10.02 3.32 -4.71
N GLY A 231 -9.79 2.06 -4.36
CA GLY A 231 -10.70 1.30 -3.49
C GLY A 231 -10.46 1.46 -1.99
N HIS A 232 -9.37 2.11 -1.58
CA HIS A 232 -9.16 2.54 -0.20
C HIS A 232 -9.53 4.01 -0.04
N TRP A 233 -10.81 4.24 0.23
CA TRP A 233 -11.38 5.58 0.36
C TRP A 233 -10.88 6.24 1.65
N LYS A 234 -10.46 7.50 1.57
CA LYS A 234 -10.02 8.25 2.75
C LYS A 234 -11.22 8.53 3.67
N GLU A 235 -10.99 8.45 4.98
CA GLU A 235 -11.96 8.89 5.99
C GLU A 235 -12.23 10.41 5.94
#